data_AF-A0A961P1Y5-F1
#
_entry.id   AF-A0A961P1Y5-F1
#
_cell.length_a   1.000
_cell.length_b   1.000
_cell.length_c   1.000
_cell.angle_alpha   90.00
_cell.angle_beta   90.00
_cell.angle_gamma   90.00
#
_symmetry.space_group_name_H-M   'P 1'
#
loop_
_entity.id
_entity.type
_entity.pdbx_description
1 polymer ?
#
loop_
_entity_poly.entity_id
_entity_poly.type
_entity_poly.pdbx_seq_one_letter_code
_entity_poly.pdbx_strand_id
1 'polypeptide(L)' 'FSFLAPCPSSGLIINGTADRVAPPPDTRALVGKLHEQKGITITHTEIEGADHFFRDPHMDTMVTNVTDYVKARLTSNTR' A
#
# COMPACT_ATOMS: atom_id res chain seq x y z
N PHE A 1 -11.54 14.88 5.47
CA PHE A 1 -10.12 14.50 5.41
C PHE A 1 -9.49 15.29 4.27
N SER A 2 -8.65 16.29 4.56
CA SER A 2 -7.89 17.08 3.55
C SER A 2 -6.44 16.62 3.40
N PHE A 3 -6.05 15.59 4.16
CA PHE A 3 -4.75 14.94 4.06
C PHE A 3 -4.77 14.08 2.78
N LEU A 4 -3.91 14.41 1.82
CA LEU A 4 -3.82 13.84 0.45
C LEU A 4 -4.83 14.38 -0.57
N ALA A 5 -5.10 15.69 -0.58
CA ALA A 5 -5.94 16.31 -1.61
C ALA A 5 -5.20 17.45 -2.37
N PRO A 6 -4.58 17.16 -3.52
CA PRO A 6 -4.24 15.84 -4.06
C PRO A 6 -2.94 15.27 -3.45
N CYS A 7 -2.84 13.95 -3.35
CA CYS A 7 -1.57 13.27 -3.10
C CYS A 7 -0.60 13.61 -4.24
N PRO A 8 0.61 14.13 -3.94
CA PRO A 8 1.52 14.60 -4.97
C PRO A 8 2.31 13.47 -5.63
N SER A 9 2.15 12.21 -5.21
CA SER A 9 3.06 11.13 -5.61
C SER A 9 2.38 9.78 -5.72
N SER A 10 2.91 8.97 -6.64
CA SER A 10 2.63 7.53 -6.72
C SER A 10 3.22 6.81 -5.52
N GLY A 11 2.63 5.68 -5.11
CA GLY A 11 3.06 4.97 -3.91
C GLY A 11 2.58 3.53 -3.83
N LEU A 12 3.05 2.84 -2.78
CA LEU A 12 2.65 1.50 -2.38
C LEU A 12 1.95 1.57 -1.03
N ILE A 13 0.80 0.89 -0.91
CA ILE A 13 0.09 0.64 0.33
C ILE A 13 0.05 -0.88 0.55
N ILE A 14 0.47 -1.34 1.73
CA ILE A 14 0.38 -2.74 2.13
C ILE A 14 -0.35 -2.81 3.48
N ASN A 15 -1.35 -3.69 3.59
CA ASN A 15 -1.98 -4.03 4.87
C ASN A 15 -2.22 -5.54 4.99
N GLY A 16 -2.42 -6.03 6.21
CA GLY A 16 -2.84 -7.40 6.47
C GLY A 16 -4.36 -7.56 6.43
N THR A 17 -4.86 -8.73 6.03
CA THR A 17 -6.32 -9.01 6.03
C THR A 17 -6.89 -9.27 7.42
N ALA A 18 -6.05 -9.61 8.40
CA ALA A 18 -6.40 -9.83 9.80
C ALA A 18 -6.03 -8.63 10.71
N ASP A 19 -5.73 -7.46 10.13
CA ASP A 19 -5.46 -6.24 10.89
C ASP A 19 -6.71 -5.80 11.69
N ARG A 20 -6.53 -5.63 13.00
CA ARG A 20 -7.57 -5.16 13.94
C ARG A 20 -7.35 -3.75 14.45
N VAL A 21 -6.17 -3.17 14.19
CA VAL A 21 -5.81 -1.80 14.58
C VAL A 21 -6.21 -0.83 13.47
N ALA A 22 -5.93 -1.20 12.21
CA ALA A 22 -6.37 -0.52 11.00
C ALA A 22 -7.10 -1.51 10.09
N PRO A 23 -8.41 -1.75 10.31
CA PRO A 23 -9.15 -2.77 9.58
C PRO A 23 -9.08 -2.62 8.06
N PRO A 24 -9.05 -3.72 7.27
CA PRO A 24 -8.99 -3.66 5.82
C PRO A 24 -10.04 -2.75 5.14
N PRO A 25 -11.31 -2.69 5.60
CA PRO A 25 -12.29 -1.78 5.01
C PRO A 25 -11.87 -0.30 5.05
N ASP A 26 -11.22 0.13 6.13
CA ASP A 26 -10.77 1.52 6.29
C ASP A 26 -9.61 1.82 5.34
N THR A 27 -8.66 0.90 5.22
CA THR A 27 -7.53 1.01 4.27
C THR A 27 -8.02 1.01 2.83
N ARG A 28 -8.96 0.13 2.47
CA ARG A 28 -9.58 0.10 1.13
C ARG A 28 -10.32 1.39 0.81
N ALA A 29 -11.02 1.99 1.77
CA ALA A 29 -11.69 3.27 1.60
C ALA A 29 -10.70 4.42 1.34
N LEU A 30 -9.53 4.40 1.98
CA LEU A 30 -8.43 5.33 1.69
C LEU A 30 -7.88 5.11 0.28
N VAL A 31 -7.56 3.87 -0.08
CA VAL A 31 -7.02 3.50 -1.39
C VAL A 31 -7.95 3.95 -2.51
N GLY A 32 -9.26 3.72 -2.37
CA GLY A 32 -10.27 4.15 -3.34
C GLY A 32 -10.23 5.66 -3.60
N LYS A 33 -10.14 6.47 -2.55
CA LYS A 33 -10.02 7.93 -2.67
C LYS A 33 -8.73 8.38 -3.34
N LEU A 34 -7.64 7.62 -3.21
CA LEU A 34 -6.38 7.93 -3.88
C LEU A 34 -6.37 7.50 -5.34
N HIS A 35 -7.06 6.41 -5.68
CA HIS A 35 -7.25 5.97 -7.08
C HIS A 35 -8.07 6.95 -7.91
N GLU A 36 -8.96 7.72 -7.30
CA GLU A 36 -9.72 8.79 -7.98
C GLU A 36 -8.84 9.97 -8.42
N GLN A 37 -7.61 10.08 -7.91
CA GLN A 37 -6.72 11.21 -8.16
C GLN A 37 -5.90 11.00 -9.43
N LYS A 38 -5.98 11.97 -10.34
CA LYS A 38 -5.21 11.95 -11.60
C LYS A 38 -3.73 12.26 -11.36
N GLY A 39 -2.87 11.66 -12.17
CA GLY A 39 -1.43 11.95 -12.17
C GLY A 39 -0.60 11.12 -11.18
N ILE A 40 -1.22 10.21 -10.44
CA ILE A 40 -0.53 9.27 -9.55
C ILE A 40 -0.96 7.83 -9.82
N THR A 41 -0.10 6.89 -9.46
CA THR A 41 -0.40 5.46 -9.44
C THR A 41 -0.25 4.94 -8.03
N ILE A 42 -1.31 4.36 -7.48
CA ILE A 42 -1.31 3.72 -6.16
C ILE A 42 -1.35 2.21 -6.36
N THR A 43 -0.28 1.55 -5.96
CA THR A 43 -0.24 0.09 -5.83
C THR A 43 -0.75 -0.28 -4.44
N HIS A 44 -1.72 -1.19 -4.36
CA HIS A 44 -2.26 -1.67 -3.10
C HIS A 44 -2.16 -3.20 -3.04
N THR A 45 -1.56 -3.71 -1.97
CA THR A 45 -1.38 -5.15 -1.73
C THR A 45 -1.96 -5.50 -0.35
N GLU A 46 -2.72 -6.59 -0.28
CA GLU A 46 -3.16 -7.17 0.99
C GLU A 46 -2.45 -8.50 1.24
N ILE A 47 -1.90 -8.69 2.43
CA ILE A 47 -1.27 -9.96 2.83
C ILE A 47 -2.28 -10.78 3.64
N GLU A 48 -2.68 -11.91 3.08
CA GLU A 48 -3.67 -12.81 3.67
C GLU A 48 -3.18 -13.34 5.03
N GLY A 49 -4.04 -13.28 6.05
CA GLY A 49 -3.76 -13.74 7.41
C GLY A 49 -2.88 -12.80 8.24
N ALA A 50 -2.23 -11.80 7.63
CA ALA A 50 -1.37 -10.88 8.37
C ALA A 50 -2.17 -9.93 9.27
N ASP A 51 -1.64 -9.69 10.46
CA ASP A 51 -2.12 -8.66 11.37
C ASP A 51 -1.41 -7.32 11.14
N HIS A 52 -1.70 -6.33 11.99
CA HIS A 52 -1.08 -5.00 11.93
C HIS A 52 0.45 -5.00 11.98
N PHE A 53 1.04 -6.03 12.59
CA PHE A 53 2.46 -6.10 12.87
C PHE A 53 3.22 -6.98 11.88
N PHE A 54 2.53 -7.64 10.95
CA PHE A 54 3.10 -8.57 9.98
C PHE A 54 4.02 -9.61 10.63
N ARG A 55 3.65 -10.12 11.82
CA ARG A 55 4.43 -11.15 12.51
C ARG A 55 4.63 -12.38 11.63
N ASP A 56 5.64 -13.19 11.95
CA ASP A 56 5.94 -14.42 11.22
C ASP A 56 4.67 -15.25 10.99
N PRO A 57 4.46 -15.78 9.77
CA PRO A 57 5.39 -15.82 8.64
C PRO A 57 5.28 -14.63 7.65
N HIS A 58 4.57 -13.55 7.99
CA HIS A 58 4.17 -12.53 7.01
C HIS A 58 5.21 -11.42 6.76
N MET A 59 6.19 -11.26 7.66
CA MET A 59 7.21 -10.20 7.58
C MET A 59 8.01 -10.28 6.28
N ASP A 60 8.51 -11.47 5.94
CA ASP A 60 9.32 -11.67 4.72
C ASP A 60 8.53 -11.35 3.45
N THR A 61 7.23 -11.67 3.44
CA THR A 61 6.35 -11.35 2.31
C THR A 61 6.17 -9.84 2.19
N MET A 62 5.96 -9.13 3.29
CA MET A 62 5.85 -7.67 3.31
C MET A 62 7.15 -7.01 2.83
N VAL A 63 8.30 -7.43 3.35
CA VAL A 63 9.62 -6.92 2.95
C VAL A 63 9.91 -7.17 1.47
N THR A 64 9.52 -8.34 0.95
CA THR A 64 9.65 -8.67 -0.47
C THR A 64 8.83 -7.71 -1.33
N ASN A 65 7.56 -7.48 -1.00
CA ASN A 65 6.71 -6.52 -1.73
C ASN A 65 7.30 -5.11 -1.74
N VAL A 66 7.82 -4.63 -0.61
CA VAL A 66 8.48 -3.32 -0.53
C VAL A 66 9.72 -3.28 -1.42
N THR A 67 10.56 -4.31 -1.34
CA THR A 67 11.81 -4.41 -2.10
C THR A 67 11.53 -4.41 -3.61
N ASP A 68 10.56 -5.19 -4.05
CA ASP A 68 10.21 -5.30 -5.45
C ASP A 68 9.61 -4.02 -5.99
N TYR A 69 8.74 -3.36 -5.21
CA TYR A 69 8.21 -2.05 -5.58
C TYR A 69 9.31 -1.01 -5.73
N VAL A 70 10.23 -0.92 -4.77
CA VAL A 70 11.35 0.05 -4.82
C VAL A 70 12.26 -0.24 -6.01
N LYS A 71 12.63 -1.51 -6.25
CA LYS A 71 13.42 -1.90 -7.43
C LYS A 71 12.72 -1.53 -8.73
N ALA A 72 11.43 -1.82 -8.84
CA ALA A 72 10.64 -1.45 -9.99
C ALA A 72 10.64 0.08 -10.20
N ARG A 73 10.46 0.88 -9.14
CA ARG A 73 10.47 2.35 -9.23
C ARG A 73 11.84 2.97 -9.53
N LEU A 74 12.93 2.32 -9.11
CA LEU A 74 14.29 2.78 -9.42
C LEU A 74 14.72 2.43 -10.85
N THR A 75 14.15 1.37 -11.42
CA THR A 75 14.44 0.91 -12.78
C THR A 75 13.42 1.43 -13.81
N SER A 76 12.20 1.74 -13.39
CA SER A 76 11.17 2.29 -14.27
C SER A 76 11.43 3.78 -14.49
N ASN A 77 11.75 4.14 -15.73
CA ASN A 77 11.92 5.52 -16.16
C ASN A 77 10.55 6.16 -16.45
N THR A 78 9.60 6.04 -15.52
CA THR A 78 8.23 6.53 -15.70
C THR A 78 8.19 8.02 -15.39
N ARG A 79 8.26 8.83 -16.46
CA ARG A 79 7.89 10.25 -16.48
C ARG A 79 6.41 10.44 -16.18
#